data_AF-A0A9W9HYN2-F1
#
_entry.id   AF-A0A9W9HYN2-F1
#
_cell.length_a   1.000
_cell.length_b   1.000
_cell.length_c   1.000
_cell.angle_alpha   90.00
_cell.angle_beta   90.00
_cell.angle_gamma   90.00
#
_symmetry.space_group_name_H-M   'P 1'
#
loop_
_entity.id
_entity.type
_entity.pdbx_description
1 polymer ?
#
loop_
_entity_poly.entity_id
_entity_poly.type
_entity_poly.pdbx_seq_one_letter_code
_entity_poly.pdbx_strand_id
1 'polypeptide(L)'
;MPQLISPLALRALRTLVHRPATTPTPLRTLTTSTTSVFSRRATAAATPVTSRVAFTPVFRSQSALTLFTRKFSSSPIIRATYNQVRRGCRSGQRARRGRSPALKDHPSLKGVCVKTGITKPKKPNSGERKVARVRLSSGKVVSAIIPGEGHNIQQHSVVQVRGGRAQDCPGVKYHLVRGAMDLGGVGSRVSSRSKYGTKKPKSN
;
A
#
# COMPACT_ATOMS: atom_id res chain seq x y z
N MET A 1 -23.20 1.28 -50.95
CA MET A 1 -21.78 0.87 -50.91
C MET A 1 -20.95 1.94 -50.19
N PRO A 2 -20.69 1.83 -48.87
CA PRO A 2 -19.78 2.73 -48.18
C PRO A 2 -18.36 2.12 -48.12
N GLN A 3 -17.36 2.92 -48.50
CA GLN A 3 -15.95 2.55 -48.55
C GLN A 3 -15.38 2.32 -47.13
N LEU A 4 -14.78 1.14 -46.91
CA LEU A 4 -14.13 0.76 -45.66
C LEU A 4 -12.76 1.43 -45.54
N ILE A 5 -12.60 2.29 -44.54
CA ILE A 5 -11.32 2.89 -44.17
C ILE A 5 -10.38 1.80 -43.63
N SER A 6 -9.18 1.71 -44.20
CA SER A 6 -8.21 0.65 -43.89
C SER A 6 -7.67 0.73 -42.45
N PRO A 7 -7.35 -0.42 -41.81
CA PRO A 7 -6.89 -0.48 -40.42
C PRO A 7 -5.51 0.14 -40.18
N LEU A 8 -4.80 0.52 -41.25
CA LEU A 8 -3.52 1.23 -41.20
C LEU A 8 -3.69 2.73 -40.85
N ALA A 9 -4.76 3.38 -41.29
CA ALA A 9 -4.99 4.81 -41.07
C ALA A 9 -5.30 5.14 -39.59
N LEU A 10 -5.97 4.24 -38.87
CA LEU A 10 -6.29 4.40 -37.44
C LEU A 10 -5.08 4.25 -36.51
N ARG A 11 -3.95 3.74 -37.00
CA ARG A 11 -2.73 3.53 -36.21
C ARG A 11 -1.81 4.75 -36.22
N ALA A 12 -1.91 5.62 -37.24
CA ALA A 12 -1.10 6.82 -37.38
C ALA A 12 -1.55 7.99 -36.48
N LEU A 13 -2.83 8.04 -36.09
CA LEU A 13 -3.39 9.13 -35.27
C LEU A 13 -3.16 8.99 -33.75
N ARG A 14 -2.37 7.99 -33.31
CA ARG A 14 -2.12 7.72 -31.88
C ARG A 14 -0.75 8.20 -31.35
N THR A 15 0.07 8.85 -32.18
CA THR A 15 1.43 9.27 -31.80
C THR A 15 1.58 10.76 -31.46
N LEU A 16 0.52 11.56 -31.53
CA LEU A 16 0.56 12.98 -31.17
C LEU A 16 -0.18 13.26 -29.85
N VAL A 17 0.40 12.82 -28.74
CA VAL A 17 0.11 13.42 -27.42
C VAL A 17 1.44 13.64 -26.70
N HIS A 18 1.78 14.91 -26.52
CA HIS A 18 2.92 15.40 -25.77
C HIS A 18 3.05 14.74 -24.38
N ARG A 19 4.26 14.30 -24.05
CA ARG A 19 4.65 13.91 -22.68
C ARG A 19 5.21 15.14 -21.95
N PRO A 20 4.73 15.48 -20.74
CA PRO A 20 5.34 16.53 -19.94
C PRO A 20 6.68 16.05 -19.34
N ALA A 21 7.66 16.96 -19.35
CA ALA A 21 8.99 16.76 -18.78
C ALA A 21 8.93 16.66 -17.24
N THR A 22 9.63 15.66 -16.68
CA THR A 22 9.80 15.50 -15.23
C THR A 22 11.07 16.20 -14.77
N THR A 23 10.94 17.22 -13.93
CA THR A 23 12.04 17.89 -13.22
C THR A 23 12.58 17.01 -12.08
N PRO A 24 13.91 16.88 -11.90
CA PRO A 24 14.49 16.17 -10.77
C PRO A 24 14.49 17.02 -9.49
N THR A 25 14.00 16.46 -8.39
CA THR A 25 14.08 17.05 -7.03
C THR A 25 15.44 16.79 -6.37
N PRO A 26 16.04 17.75 -5.65
CA PRO A 26 17.36 17.59 -5.04
C PRO A 26 17.32 16.73 -3.76
N LEU A 27 18.43 16.02 -3.54
CA LEU A 27 18.69 15.11 -2.42
C LEU A 27 18.95 15.88 -1.11
N ARG A 28 18.29 15.46 -0.03
CA ARG A 28 18.45 16.03 1.32
C ARG A 28 19.57 15.31 2.05
N THR A 29 20.63 16.04 2.39
CA THR A 29 21.77 15.60 3.21
C THR A 29 21.35 15.41 4.67
N LEU A 30 21.76 14.29 5.27
CA LEU A 30 21.59 14.00 6.69
C LEU A 30 22.80 14.56 7.45
N THR A 31 22.57 15.52 8.34
CA THR A 31 23.57 16.02 9.30
C THR A 31 23.49 15.19 10.58
N THR A 32 24.61 14.54 10.91
CA THR A 32 24.91 13.96 12.22
C THR A 32 25.07 15.07 13.26
N SER A 33 24.44 14.92 14.43
CA SER A 33 24.78 15.71 15.62
C SER A 33 24.80 14.82 16.86
N THR A 34 25.96 14.84 17.50
CA THR A 34 26.38 14.23 18.76
C THR A 34 25.83 14.97 19.97
N THR A 35 25.30 14.23 20.97
CA THR A 35 25.15 14.65 22.38
C THR A 35 25.15 13.38 23.24
N SER A 36 26.25 13.01 23.90
CA SER A 36 26.67 13.38 25.26
C SER A 36 25.90 12.68 26.40
N VAL A 37 26.61 11.73 27.04
CA VAL A 37 26.67 11.37 28.47
C VAL A 37 25.47 11.63 29.39
N PHE A 38 24.98 10.56 30.02
CA PHE A 38 24.75 10.58 31.47
C PHE A 38 24.91 9.18 32.10
N SER A 39 25.71 9.14 33.15
CA SER A 39 26.10 7.98 33.96
C SER A 39 25.09 7.73 35.07
N ARG A 40 24.72 6.47 35.34
CA ARG A 40 24.39 5.96 36.69
C ARG A 40 24.75 4.48 36.84
N ARG A 41 25.88 4.26 37.52
CA ARG A 41 26.14 3.38 38.68
C ARG A 41 25.49 1.97 38.74
N ALA A 42 26.38 1.01 38.52
CA ALA A 42 26.56 -0.33 39.09
C ALA A 42 25.68 -0.82 40.27
N THR A 43 25.30 -2.11 40.17
CA THR A 43 25.40 -3.08 41.28
C THR A 43 25.88 -4.43 40.74
N ALA A 44 26.82 -5.01 41.47
CA ALA A 44 27.61 -6.19 41.13
C ALA A 44 26.92 -7.51 41.53
N ALA A 45 27.32 -8.60 40.86
CA ALA A 45 27.36 -9.94 41.44
C ALA A 45 28.43 -10.78 40.72
N ALA A 46 29.45 -11.19 41.47
CA ALA A 46 30.42 -12.24 41.11
C ALA A 46 29.72 -13.62 41.20
N THR A 47 30.17 -14.74 40.60
CA THR A 47 31.44 -15.51 40.78
C THR A 47 31.54 -16.63 39.68
N PRO A 48 32.42 -17.66 39.70
CA PRO A 48 33.55 -17.74 38.75
C PRO A 48 33.79 -19.14 38.08
N VAL A 49 34.92 -19.26 37.35
CA VAL A 49 35.67 -20.50 36.98
C VAL A 49 34.98 -21.36 35.89
N THR A 50 35.60 -21.75 34.76
CA THR A 50 36.69 -22.74 34.67
C THR A 50 37.25 -22.87 33.24
N SER A 51 38.58 -23.06 33.17
CA SER A 51 39.43 -23.70 32.14
C SER A 51 39.44 -23.18 30.70
N ARG A 52 40.55 -22.49 30.38
CA ARG A 52 41.14 -22.40 29.04
C ARG A 52 41.84 -23.72 28.70
N VAL A 53 41.52 -24.32 27.55
CA VAL A 53 42.40 -25.29 26.88
C VAL A 53 43.02 -24.56 25.69
N ALA A 54 44.33 -24.36 25.76
CA ALA A 54 45.12 -23.80 24.67
C ALA A 54 45.37 -24.90 23.63
N PHE A 55 44.76 -24.78 22.45
CA PHE A 55 45.06 -25.62 21.30
C PHE A 55 45.99 -24.85 20.36
N THR A 56 47.24 -25.27 20.25
CA THR A 56 48.17 -24.83 19.21
C THR A 56 48.05 -25.76 18.00
N PRO A 57 47.62 -25.30 16.82
CA PRO A 57 47.73 -26.12 15.62
C PRO A 57 49.16 -26.07 15.06
N VAL A 58 49.74 -27.26 14.88
CA VAL A 58 50.98 -27.52 14.17
C VAL A 58 50.81 -27.10 12.71
N PHE A 59 51.69 -26.22 12.23
CA PHE A 59 51.78 -25.82 10.84
C PHE A 59 52.19 -27.02 9.99
N ARG A 60 51.25 -27.59 9.22
CA ARG A 60 51.54 -28.58 8.19
C ARG A 60 51.61 -27.87 6.84
N SER A 61 52.81 -27.76 6.28
CA SER A 61 53.01 -27.25 4.92
C SER A 61 52.27 -28.15 3.93
N GLN A 62 51.32 -27.57 3.18
CA GLN A 62 50.81 -28.20 1.97
C GLN A 62 51.36 -27.45 0.77
N SER A 63 52.25 -28.12 0.07
CA SER A 63 52.71 -27.76 -1.27
C SER A 63 51.62 -28.00 -2.30
N ALA A 64 51.47 -26.99 -3.16
CA ALA A 64 51.03 -27.02 -4.55
C ALA A 64 49.85 -27.93 -4.96
N LEU A 65 48.69 -27.29 -5.15
CA LEU A 65 47.91 -27.46 -6.39
C LEU A 65 47.45 -26.08 -6.85
N THR A 66 48.08 -25.57 -7.91
CA THR A 66 47.64 -24.40 -8.66
C THR A 66 46.30 -24.70 -9.32
N LEU A 67 45.21 -24.46 -8.60
CA LEU A 67 43.91 -24.26 -9.22
C LEU A 67 44.04 -23.00 -10.08
N PHE A 68 44.09 -23.18 -11.40
CA PHE A 68 43.86 -22.10 -12.35
C PHE A 68 42.41 -21.61 -12.15
N THR A 69 42.20 -20.78 -11.13
CA THR A 69 40.95 -20.05 -10.94
C THR A 69 40.82 -19.14 -12.15
N ARG A 70 39.79 -19.38 -12.97
CA ARG A 70 39.53 -18.53 -14.11
C ARG A 70 39.26 -17.12 -13.59
N LYS A 71 40.07 -16.20 -14.10
CA LYS A 71 40.06 -14.73 -13.96
C LYS A 71 38.74 -14.19 -13.41
N PHE A 72 38.84 -13.62 -12.21
CA PHE A 72 37.98 -12.54 -11.73
C PHE A 72 37.71 -11.57 -12.89
N SER A 73 36.54 -11.67 -13.52
CA SER A 73 36.14 -10.73 -14.56
C SER A 73 35.87 -9.40 -13.88
N SER A 74 36.72 -8.40 -14.12
CA SER A 74 36.55 -7.03 -13.60
C SER A 74 35.39 -6.29 -14.27
N SER A 75 34.76 -6.88 -15.29
CA SER A 75 33.61 -6.28 -15.96
C SER A 75 32.32 -6.59 -15.20
N PRO A 76 31.50 -5.56 -14.88
CA PRO A 76 30.22 -5.78 -14.21
C PRO A 76 29.32 -6.66 -15.09
N ILE A 77 28.59 -7.60 -14.48
CA ILE A 77 27.67 -8.49 -15.20
C ILE A 77 26.64 -7.63 -15.94
N ILE A 78 26.80 -7.52 -17.26
CA ILE A 78 25.86 -6.80 -18.11
C ILE A 78 24.60 -7.66 -18.20
N ARG A 79 23.51 -7.21 -17.55
CA ARG A 79 22.24 -7.95 -17.45
C ARG A 79 21.56 -8.23 -18.81
N ALA A 80 21.96 -7.54 -19.88
CA ALA A 80 21.50 -7.76 -21.25
C ALA A 80 22.46 -7.13 -22.28
N THR A 81 22.71 -7.79 -23.41
CA THR A 81 23.57 -7.28 -24.49
C THR A 81 22.95 -6.06 -25.19
N TYR A 82 23.78 -5.28 -25.89
CA TYR A 82 23.32 -4.10 -26.64
C TYR A 82 22.19 -4.44 -27.63
N ASN A 83 22.32 -5.53 -28.39
CA ASN A 83 21.30 -5.97 -29.33
C ASN A 83 19.99 -6.41 -28.64
N GLN A 84 20.06 -6.96 -27.43
CA GLN A 84 18.87 -7.29 -26.63
C GLN A 84 18.15 -6.03 -26.15
N VAL A 85 18.91 -5.01 -25.70
CA VAL A 85 18.36 -3.71 -25.32
C VAL A 85 17.77 -2.99 -26.53
N ARG A 86 18.44 -3.02 -27.69
CA ARG A 86 17.96 -2.50 -28.97
C ARG A 86 16.65 -3.17 -29.40
N ARG A 87 16.48 -4.46 -29.10
CA ARG A 87 15.23 -5.23 -29.31
C ARG A 87 14.16 -4.98 -28.23
N GLY A 88 14.42 -4.11 -27.26
CA GLY A 88 13.43 -3.69 -26.26
C GLY A 88 13.32 -4.62 -25.04
N CYS A 89 14.38 -5.35 -24.65
CA CYS A 89 14.32 -6.24 -23.48
C CYS A 89 14.04 -5.51 -22.14
N ARG A 90 14.26 -4.19 -22.08
CA ARG A 90 13.99 -3.37 -20.89
C ARG A 90 12.54 -2.89 -20.91
N SER A 91 11.69 -3.52 -20.11
CA SER A 91 10.32 -3.06 -19.87
C SER A 91 10.22 -2.39 -18.49
N GLY A 92 9.41 -1.33 -18.41
CA GLY A 92 9.10 -0.68 -17.14
C GLY A 92 8.28 -1.59 -16.24
N GLN A 93 8.49 -1.51 -14.92
CA GLN A 93 7.67 -2.26 -13.98
C GLN A 93 6.20 -1.87 -14.12
N ARG A 94 5.31 -2.87 -14.19
CA ARG A 94 3.87 -2.64 -14.27
C ARG A 94 3.38 -1.84 -13.06
N ALA A 95 2.57 -0.81 -13.32
CA ALA A 95 1.94 -0.02 -12.27
C ALA A 95 1.10 -0.90 -11.32
N ARG A 96 1.21 -0.64 -10.02
CA ARG A 96 0.39 -1.32 -9.00
C ARG A 96 -1.07 -0.93 -9.18
N ARG A 97 -1.98 -1.88 -8.99
CA ARG A 97 -3.42 -1.59 -8.99
C ARG A 97 -3.77 -0.77 -7.76
N GLY A 98 -4.48 0.34 -7.95
CA GLY A 98 -5.01 1.14 -6.85
C GLY A 98 -5.99 0.32 -5.99
N ARG A 99 -6.00 0.58 -4.67
CA ARG A 99 -6.92 -0.10 -3.73
C ARG A 99 -8.39 0.24 -4.02
N SER A 100 -8.66 1.46 -4.47
CA SER A 100 -10.00 2.03 -4.64
C SER A 100 -10.15 2.68 -6.03
N PRO A 101 -10.26 1.89 -7.12
CA PRO A 101 -10.23 2.40 -8.49
C PRO A 101 -11.44 3.25 -8.92
N ALA A 102 -12.55 3.23 -8.17
CA ALA A 102 -13.73 4.04 -8.49
C ALA A 102 -13.61 5.49 -8.01
N LEU A 103 -12.71 5.76 -7.05
CA LEU A 103 -12.42 7.09 -6.51
C LEU A 103 -11.24 7.75 -7.26
N LYS A 104 -11.14 7.56 -8.58
CA LYS A 104 -9.96 7.99 -9.36
C LYS A 104 -9.67 9.48 -9.09
N ASP A 105 -8.46 9.77 -8.60
CA ASP A 105 -7.92 11.11 -8.29
C ASP A 105 -8.69 11.92 -7.22
N HIS A 106 -9.65 11.31 -6.52
CA HIS A 106 -10.44 11.96 -5.46
C HIS A 106 -10.28 11.24 -4.12
N PRO A 107 -10.10 11.96 -3.00
CA PRO A 107 -10.01 11.33 -1.68
C PRO A 107 -11.33 10.68 -1.25
N SER A 108 -12.45 11.28 -1.63
CA SER A 108 -13.81 10.79 -1.36
C SER A 108 -14.78 11.32 -2.40
N LEU A 109 -15.91 10.62 -2.61
CA LEU A 109 -16.97 11.01 -3.53
C LEU A 109 -18.34 10.87 -2.86
N LYS A 110 -19.25 11.78 -3.23
CA LYS A 110 -20.67 11.68 -2.90
C LYS A 110 -21.28 10.47 -3.63
N GLY A 111 -22.24 9.82 -2.99
CA GLY A 111 -23.05 8.78 -3.62
C GLY A 111 -24.41 8.63 -2.98
N VAL A 112 -25.28 7.91 -3.68
CA VAL A 112 -26.63 7.57 -3.23
C VAL A 112 -26.71 6.08 -2.96
N CYS A 113 -27.22 5.70 -1.80
CA CYS A 113 -27.40 4.30 -1.42
C CYS A 113 -28.50 3.66 -2.28
N VAL A 114 -28.14 2.58 -2.97
CA VAL A 114 -29.05 1.76 -3.77
C VAL A 114 -29.71 0.69 -2.91
N LYS A 115 -28.94 0.03 -2.06
CA LYS A 115 -29.46 -0.91 -1.06
C LYS A 115 -28.51 -1.03 0.13
N THR A 116 -29.08 -1.23 1.31
CA THR A 116 -28.34 -1.64 2.50
C THR A 116 -28.54 -3.13 2.73
N GLY A 117 -27.55 -3.81 3.28
CA GLY A 117 -27.61 -5.24 3.51
C GLY A 117 -26.47 -5.75 4.38
N ILE A 118 -26.50 -7.05 4.65
CA ILE A 118 -25.51 -7.72 5.49
C ILE A 118 -24.71 -8.69 4.63
N THR A 119 -23.39 -8.71 4.80
CA THR A 119 -22.50 -9.65 4.12
C THR A 119 -21.77 -10.47 5.17
N LYS A 120 -21.76 -11.80 5.02
CA LYS A 120 -20.95 -12.69 5.87
C LYS A 120 -19.47 -12.58 5.44
N PRO A 121 -18.52 -12.54 6.38
CA PRO A 121 -17.09 -12.46 6.06
C PRO A 121 -16.58 -13.76 5.42
N LYS A 122 -15.37 -13.71 4.85
CA LYS A 122 -14.63 -14.90 4.46
C LYS A 122 -14.26 -15.73 5.71
N LYS A 123 -14.12 -17.05 5.54
CA LYS A 123 -13.50 -17.94 6.54
C LYS A 123 -12.06 -17.46 6.82
N PRO A 124 -11.50 -17.52 8.04
CA PRO A 124 -11.95 -18.20 9.26
C PRO A 124 -12.95 -17.42 10.13
N ASN A 125 -13.19 -16.16 9.79
CA ASN A 125 -13.99 -15.25 10.56
C ASN A 125 -15.49 -15.53 10.38
N SER A 126 -16.28 -15.21 11.40
CA SER A 126 -17.74 -15.31 11.40
C SER A 126 -18.38 -13.98 11.81
N GLY A 127 -19.72 -13.89 11.69
CA GLY A 127 -20.49 -12.71 12.07
C GLY A 127 -21.08 -11.94 10.89
N GLU A 128 -21.56 -10.74 11.16
CA GLU A 128 -22.35 -9.95 10.23
C GLU A 128 -21.70 -8.59 9.96
N ARG A 129 -21.48 -8.27 8.69
CA ARG A 129 -20.91 -7.00 8.26
C ARG A 129 -21.97 -6.16 7.57
N LYS A 130 -22.22 -4.97 8.11
CA LYS A 130 -23.20 -4.02 7.57
C LYS A 130 -22.61 -3.32 6.35
N VAL A 131 -23.18 -3.55 5.16
CA VAL A 131 -22.67 -3.09 3.87
C VAL A 131 -23.75 -2.30 3.14
N ALA A 132 -23.35 -1.30 2.36
CA ALA A 132 -24.22 -0.56 1.46
C ALA A 132 -23.72 -0.70 0.02
N ARG A 133 -24.65 -0.90 -0.92
CA ARG A 133 -24.42 -0.68 -2.35
C ARG A 133 -24.71 0.78 -2.65
N VAL A 134 -23.74 1.48 -3.20
CA VAL A 134 -23.79 2.94 -3.40
C VAL A 134 -23.49 3.24 -4.87
N ARG A 135 -24.34 4.06 -5.49
CA ARG A 135 -24.06 4.65 -6.80
C ARG A 135 -23.34 5.98 -6.58
N LEU A 136 -22.06 6.04 -6.95
CA LEU A 136 -21.26 7.26 -6.83
C LEU A 136 -21.74 8.31 -7.83
N SER A 137 -21.40 9.59 -7.59
CA SER A 137 -21.59 10.67 -8.56
C SER A 137 -20.94 10.40 -9.92
N SER A 138 -19.82 9.66 -9.93
CA SER A 138 -19.16 9.16 -11.15
C SER A 138 -20.00 8.12 -11.94
N GLY A 139 -21.17 7.70 -11.45
CA GLY A 139 -22.04 6.70 -12.07
C GLY A 139 -21.69 5.25 -11.71
N LYS A 140 -20.47 4.99 -11.22
CA LYS A 140 -20.03 3.65 -10.81
C LYS A 140 -20.75 3.18 -9.55
N VAL A 141 -21.23 1.93 -9.57
CA VAL A 141 -21.84 1.30 -8.39
C VAL A 141 -20.79 0.52 -7.61
N VAL A 142 -20.64 0.86 -6.34
CA VAL A 142 -19.64 0.30 -5.43
C VAL A 142 -20.29 -0.33 -4.21
N SER A 143 -19.61 -1.30 -3.60
CA SER A 143 -19.97 -1.84 -2.29
C SER A 143 -19.09 -1.21 -1.22
N ALA A 144 -19.70 -0.56 -0.24
CA ALA A 144 -19.03 0.13 0.86
C ALA A 144 -19.43 -0.45 2.22
N ILE A 145 -18.45 -0.64 3.11
CA ILE A 145 -18.73 -1.04 4.50
C ILE A 145 -19.22 0.17 5.30
N ILE A 146 -20.19 -0.06 6.18
CA ILE A 146 -20.66 0.92 7.14
C ILE A 146 -19.88 0.71 8.46
N PRO A 147 -19.00 1.63 8.88
CA PRO A 147 -18.18 1.43 10.06
C PRO A 147 -18.96 1.73 11.35
N GLY A 148 -18.61 1.01 12.42
CA GLY A 148 -19.16 1.22 13.77
C GLY A 148 -20.41 0.40 14.05
N GLU A 149 -21.01 0.65 15.22
CA GLU A 149 -22.25 0.02 15.67
C GLU A 149 -23.47 0.85 15.24
N GLY A 150 -24.58 0.17 14.95
CA GLY A 150 -25.81 0.80 14.41
C GLY A 150 -25.59 1.50 13.05
N HIS A 151 -26.65 1.89 12.34
CA HIS A 151 -26.58 2.85 11.23
C HIS A 151 -27.98 3.37 10.89
N ASN A 152 -28.05 4.58 10.33
CA ASN A 152 -29.30 5.22 9.92
C ASN A 152 -29.49 5.24 8.38
N ILE A 153 -28.72 4.43 7.64
CA ILE A 153 -28.75 4.47 6.18
C ILE A 153 -29.93 3.69 5.69
N GLN A 154 -30.71 4.33 4.83
CA GLN A 154 -31.81 3.72 4.11
C GLN A 154 -31.49 3.70 2.61
N GLN A 155 -32.41 3.17 1.83
CA GLN A 155 -32.38 3.37 0.39
C GLN A 155 -32.50 4.87 0.08
N HIS A 156 -31.82 5.34 -0.96
CA HIS A 156 -31.78 6.76 -1.38
C HIS A 156 -31.05 7.73 -0.45
N SER A 157 -30.61 7.31 0.74
CA SER A 157 -29.77 8.16 1.58
C SER A 157 -28.49 8.56 0.85
N VAL A 158 -28.13 9.82 1.01
CA VAL A 158 -26.94 10.44 0.45
C VAL A 158 -25.77 10.23 1.42
N VAL A 159 -24.66 9.69 0.91
CA VAL A 159 -23.52 9.29 1.72
C VAL A 159 -22.20 9.73 1.09
N GLN A 160 -21.21 10.01 1.95
CA GLN A 160 -19.84 10.26 1.52
C GLN A 160 -19.03 8.96 1.56
N VAL A 161 -18.46 8.58 0.41
CA VAL A 161 -17.67 7.36 0.24
C VAL A 161 -16.19 7.68 0.19
N ARG A 162 -15.38 6.99 0.98
CA ARG A 162 -13.91 7.10 0.96
C ARG A 162 -13.23 5.78 0.62
N GLY A 163 -11.95 5.86 0.27
CA GLY A 163 -11.11 4.70 0.03
C GLY A 163 -10.91 3.86 1.30
N GLY A 164 -10.86 2.54 1.14
CA GLY A 164 -10.65 1.60 2.24
C GLY A 164 -11.25 0.25 1.91
N ARG A 165 -10.49 -0.83 2.05
CA ARG A 165 -10.99 -2.20 1.80
C ARG A 165 -11.34 -2.86 3.13
N ALA A 166 -12.52 -3.46 3.20
CA ALA A 166 -12.81 -4.43 4.26
C ALA A 166 -12.06 -5.73 3.95
N GLN A 167 -11.07 -6.08 4.77
CA GLN A 167 -10.21 -7.26 4.52
C GLN A 167 -11.00 -8.57 4.57
N ASP A 168 -12.03 -8.59 5.42
CA ASP A 168 -12.87 -9.76 5.70
C ASP A 168 -13.91 -10.02 4.60
N CYS A 169 -14.46 -8.97 4.00
CA CYS A 169 -15.51 -9.09 2.99
C CYS A 169 -14.92 -9.03 1.58
N PRO A 170 -15.02 -10.11 0.78
CA PRO A 170 -14.65 -10.03 -0.63
C PRO A 170 -15.57 -9.04 -1.36
N GLY A 171 -15.01 -8.29 -2.32
CA GLY A 171 -15.76 -7.32 -3.13
C GLY A 171 -16.04 -5.96 -2.46
N VAL A 172 -15.89 -5.82 -1.14
CA VAL A 172 -16.13 -4.55 -0.42
C VAL A 172 -14.83 -3.73 -0.33
N LYS A 173 -14.67 -2.76 -1.24
CA LYS A 173 -13.42 -1.99 -1.45
C LYS A 173 -13.50 -0.52 -1.02
N TYR A 174 -14.61 -0.12 -0.40
CA TYR A 174 -14.86 1.25 0.03
C TYR A 174 -15.44 1.30 1.43
N HIS A 175 -15.28 2.44 2.11
CA HIS A 175 -15.85 2.70 3.43
C HIS A 175 -16.72 3.95 3.35
N LEU A 176 -17.83 3.96 4.08
CA LEU A 176 -18.59 5.19 4.29
C LEU A 176 -17.95 6.06 5.38
N VAL A 177 -18.01 7.38 5.20
CA VAL A 177 -17.59 8.37 6.19
C VAL A 177 -18.76 8.65 7.12
N ARG A 178 -18.54 8.52 8.43
CA ARG A 178 -19.53 8.82 9.47
C ARG A 178 -19.55 10.30 9.82
N GLY A 179 -20.73 10.81 10.19
CA GLY A 179 -20.92 12.21 10.55
C GLY A 179 -20.90 13.16 9.35
N ALA A 180 -21.14 12.63 8.15
CA ALA A 180 -21.17 13.39 6.90
C ALA A 180 -22.40 13.00 6.08
N MET A 181 -23.06 14.01 5.47
CA MET A 181 -24.34 13.85 4.77
C MET A 181 -25.38 13.16 5.67
N ASP A 182 -26.13 12.19 5.15
CA ASP A 182 -27.22 11.55 5.90
C ASP A 182 -26.70 10.47 6.87
N LEU A 183 -25.42 10.07 6.74
CA LEU A 183 -24.81 9.09 7.63
C LEU A 183 -24.39 9.74 8.96
N GLY A 184 -25.31 9.69 9.92
CA GLY A 184 -25.07 10.10 11.30
C GLY A 184 -23.90 9.37 11.98
N GLY A 185 -23.28 10.06 12.94
CA GLY A 185 -22.22 9.52 13.79
C GLY A 185 -22.71 8.42 14.74
N VAL A 186 -21.78 7.76 15.42
CA VAL A 186 -22.11 6.75 16.45
C VAL A 186 -22.32 7.46 17.79
N GLY A 187 -23.51 7.37 18.38
CA GLY A 187 -23.90 8.18 19.54
C GLY A 187 -23.06 7.95 20.80
N SER A 188 -22.93 6.72 21.25
CA SER A 188 -22.27 6.33 22.52
C SER A 188 -20.75 6.17 22.43
N ARG A 189 -20.09 6.76 21.41
CA ARG A 189 -18.66 6.53 21.19
C ARG A 189 -17.80 7.46 22.05
N VAL A 190 -17.06 6.88 23.00
CA VAL A 190 -16.10 7.63 23.85
C VAL A 190 -14.70 7.71 23.21
N SER A 191 -14.22 6.60 22.61
CA SER A 191 -12.88 6.51 22.00
C SER A 191 -12.92 6.63 20.46
N SER A 192 -11.85 7.18 19.86
CA SER A 192 -11.74 7.35 18.40
C SER A 192 -12.90 8.11 17.74
N ARG A 193 -13.47 9.09 18.46
CA ARG A 193 -14.68 9.84 18.10
C ARG A 193 -14.63 10.45 16.69
N SER A 194 -13.48 10.98 16.29
CA SER A 194 -13.26 11.59 14.98
C SER A 194 -13.48 10.61 13.82
N LYS A 195 -13.18 9.32 14.00
CA LYS A 195 -13.36 8.29 12.96
C LYS A 195 -14.84 7.94 12.73
N TYR A 196 -15.67 8.11 13.76
CA TYR A 196 -17.08 7.70 13.78
C TYR A 196 -18.06 8.89 13.81
N GLY A 197 -17.57 10.12 13.61
CA GLY A 197 -18.41 11.32 13.51
C GLY A 197 -19.10 11.73 14.80
N THR A 198 -18.51 11.42 15.97
CA THR A 198 -19.10 11.71 17.29
C THR A 198 -18.51 13.00 17.86
N LYS A 199 -19.37 13.93 18.32
CA LYS A 199 -18.94 15.18 18.97
C LYS A 199 -18.31 14.91 20.35
N LYS A 200 -17.62 15.90 20.92
CA LYS A 200 -17.10 15.77 22.30
C LYS A 200 -18.30 15.89 23.24
N PRO A 201 -18.49 14.96 24.20
CA PRO A 201 -19.51 15.15 25.20
C PRO A 201 -19.23 16.47 25.92
N LYS A 202 -20.29 17.25 26.17
CA LYS A 202 -20.16 18.43 27.00
C LYS A 202 -19.90 17.92 28.42
N SER A 203 -18.87 18.45 29.07
CA SER A 203 -18.80 18.32 30.53
C SER A 203 -19.93 19.19 31.07
N ASN A 204 -20.76 18.60 31.93
CA ASN A 204 -21.51 19.42 32.87
C ASN A 204 -20.51 20.04 33.86
#